data_AF-A0A3D4QFW5-F1
#
_entry.id   AF-A0A3D4QFW5-F1
#
_cell.length_a   1.000
_cell.length_b   1.000
_cell.length_c   1.000
_cell.angle_alpha   90.00
_cell.angle_beta   90.00
_cell.angle_gamma   90.00
#
_symmetry.space_group_name_H-M   'P 1'
#
loop_
_entity.id
_entity.type
_entity.pdbx_description
1 polymer ?
#
loop_
_entity_poly.entity_id
_entity_poly.type
_entity_poly.pdbx_seq_one_letter_code
_entity_poly.pdbx_strand_id
1 'polypeptide(L)'
;DRLSDALHDRLTQRFVDKSTAHLMMKLKDTPDLMAAVTASGDVVVEGHPVGHLKGFLFDAGGANGDAAGKAIAAAAGRALKGEFRRRVQALEQAADTNIALAPLDGRDAGTILWGGVPVGRLVKGAALLRPAVRVTASDLLDAQGRDRVVKRLERWVADHLAQLFRDLLALDKAALTGPAKGLAFRLREAHGSLPRVAVDDQLALIAKEARRDLRAAGIRIGRETVFLPALVRPAPAAMRGFLWCLAEGRRPVPPPLPGRVSLPAGRLPGNYWEQVGFRRFGKIALRIDMVERIAAKAWEMAKPGGKAGFEISPDLLSLAGCTTADMAQILRGLGFKGREVEGVLRFRPAARRDAHNAPAGSGKAKGRAKAKTPAPPAGPKVDPHSPFAKLKDLVLS
;
A
#
# COMPACT_ATOMS: atom_id res chain seq x y z
N ASP A 1 -59.93 28.50 -9.99
CA ASP A 1 -58.53 28.04 -9.86
C ASP A 1 -58.38 26.77 -9.04
N ARG A 2 -58.59 26.76 -7.71
CA ARG A 2 -58.39 25.54 -6.88
C ARG A 2 -59.16 24.28 -7.31
N LEU A 3 -60.37 24.42 -7.86
CA LEU A 3 -61.16 23.28 -8.33
C LEU A 3 -60.63 22.71 -9.66
N SER A 4 -60.01 23.56 -10.49
CA SER A 4 -59.42 23.18 -11.77
C SER A 4 -58.11 22.43 -11.56
N ASP A 5 -57.29 22.88 -10.61
CA ASP A 5 -56.05 22.20 -10.21
C ASP A 5 -56.34 20.81 -9.63
N ALA A 6 -57.32 20.71 -8.71
CA ALA A 6 -57.69 19.42 -8.13
C ALA A 6 -58.28 18.44 -9.16
N LEU A 7 -58.96 18.94 -10.20
CA LEU A 7 -59.46 18.12 -11.29
C LEU A 7 -58.32 17.66 -12.22
N HIS A 8 -57.37 18.56 -12.51
CA HIS A 8 -56.18 18.25 -13.30
C HIS A 8 -55.27 17.24 -12.60
N ASP A 9 -55.09 17.37 -11.29
CA ASP A 9 -54.34 16.42 -10.46
C ASP A 9 -55.02 15.04 -10.44
N ARG A 10 -56.35 14.98 -10.26
CA ARG A 10 -57.09 13.70 -10.31
C ARG A 10 -57.11 13.05 -11.69
N LEU A 11 -57.10 13.84 -12.77
CA LEU A 11 -56.98 13.35 -14.13
C LEU A 11 -55.59 12.77 -14.38
N THR A 12 -54.54 13.48 -13.97
CA THR A 12 -53.14 13.04 -14.08
C THR A 12 -52.91 11.77 -13.26
N GLN A 13 -53.39 11.72 -12.01
CA GLN A 13 -53.34 10.51 -11.18
C GLN A 13 -54.07 9.33 -11.82
N ARG A 14 -55.29 9.51 -12.37
CA ARG A 14 -56.01 8.43 -13.06
C ARG A 14 -55.30 7.91 -14.30
N PHE A 15 -54.59 8.77 -15.03
CA PHE A 15 -53.79 8.35 -16.18
C PHE A 15 -52.56 7.57 -15.73
N VAL A 16 -51.85 8.03 -14.70
CA VAL A 16 -50.71 7.30 -14.11
C VAL A 16 -51.16 5.94 -13.55
N ASP A 17 -52.27 5.87 -12.83
CA ASP A 17 -52.79 4.63 -12.24
C ASP A 17 -53.23 3.62 -13.31
N LYS A 18 -53.90 4.06 -14.38
CA LYS A 18 -54.26 3.17 -15.51
C LYS A 18 -53.04 2.65 -16.25
N SER A 19 -52.04 3.50 -16.46
CA SER A 19 -50.76 3.13 -17.11
C SER A 19 -50.02 2.08 -16.30
N THR A 20 -49.99 2.27 -14.99
CA THR A 20 -49.36 1.38 -14.02
C THR A 20 -50.11 0.05 -13.89
N ALA A 21 -51.45 0.07 -13.88
CA ALA A 21 -52.28 -1.14 -13.87
C ALA A 21 -52.15 -1.95 -15.16
N HIS A 22 -52.08 -1.28 -16.32
CA HIS A 22 -51.86 -1.93 -17.62
C HIS A 22 -50.46 -2.56 -17.71
N LEU A 23 -49.45 -1.91 -17.13
CA LEU A 23 -48.11 -2.47 -16.98
C LEU A 23 -48.10 -3.70 -16.08
N MET A 24 -48.79 -3.67 -14.92
CA MET A 24 -48.92 -4.83 -14.02
C MET A 24 -49.59 -6.03 -14.70
N MET A 25 -50.62 -5.78 -15.51
CA MET A 25 -51.36 -6.83 -16.21
C MET A 25 -50.49 -7.47 -17.31
N LYS A 26 -49.78 -6.66 -18.11
CA LYS A 26 -48.78 -7.17 -19.08
C LYS A 26 -47.58 -7.86 -18.43
N LEU A 27 -47.17 -7.43 -17.23
CA LEU A 27 -46.06 -8.05 -16.49
C LEU A 27 -46.37 -9.48 -16.04
N LYS A 28 -47.66 -9.78 -15.84
CA LYS A 28 -48.17 -11.12 -15.50
C LYS A 28 -48.30 -12.02 -16.72
N ASP A 29 -48.70 -11.48 -17.87
CA ASP A 29 -49.01 -12.25 -19.08
C ASP A 29 -47.83 -12.45 -20.03
N THR A 30 -46.84 -11.54 -20.04
CA THR A 30 -45.74 -11.60 -21.02
C THR A 30 -44.40 -11.85 -20.32
N PRO A 31 -43.78 -13.03 -20.51
CA PRO A 31 -42.47 -13.34 -19.94
C PRO A 31 -41.31 -12.55 -20.58
N ASP A 32 -41.53 -11.95 -21.75
CA ASP A 32 -40.57 -11.16 -22.54
C ASP A 32 -40.98 -9.68 -22.59
N LEU A 33 -40.76 -8.96 -21.49
CA LEU A 33 -40.85 -7.49 -21.53
C LEU A 33 -39.59 -6.93 -22.19
N MET A 34 -39.76 -6.00 -23.13
CA MET A 34 -38.63 -5.33 -23.76
C MET A 34 -38.03 -4.32 -22.78
N ALA A 35 -36.95 -4.73 -22.11
CA ALA A 35 -36.09 -3.78 -21.43
C ALA A 35 -34.86 -3.46 -22.29
N ALA A 36 -34.57 -2.17 -22.39
CA ALA A 36 -33.39 -1.66 -23.06
C ALA A 36 -32.47 -0.98 -22.04
N VAL A 37 -31.17 -1.15 -22.22
CA VAL A 37 -30.14 -0.38 -21.52
C VAL A 37 -29.50 0.54 -22.54
N THR A 38 -29.58 1.84 -22.31
CA THR A 38 -28.99 2.85 -23.20
C THR A 38 -27.46 2.84 -23.06
N ALA A 39 -26.77 3.51 -24.00
CA ALA A 39 -25.32 3.70 -23.91
C ALA A 39 -24.90 4.53 -22.68
N SER A 40 -25.77 5.43 -22.20
CA SER A 40 -25.59 6.19 -20.95
C SER A 40 -25.73 5.32 -19.70
N GLY A 41 -26.36 4.14 -19.83
CA GLY A 41 -26.63 3.23 -18.72
C GLY A 41 -28.04 3.35 -18.15
N ASP A 42 -28.92 4.14 -18.76
CA ASP A 42 -30.32 4.24 -18.35
C ASP A 42 -31.04 2.92 -18.68
N VAL A 43 -31.80 2.42 -17.72
CA VAL A 43 -32.54 1.16 -17.83
C VAL A 43 -34.01 1.51 -18.00
N VAL A 44 -34.58 1.11 -19.14
CA VAL A 44 -35.96 1.38 -19.51
C VAL A 44 -36.69 0.06 -19.72
N VAL A 45 -37.87 -0.10 -19.13
CA VAL A 45 -38.75 -1.26 -19.33
C VAL A 45 -40.05 -0.76 -19.94
N GLU A 46 -40.41 -1.24 -21.14
CA GLU A 46 -41.64 -0.83 -21.84
C GLU A 46 -41.82 0.71 -21.93
N GLY A 47 -40.74 1.42 -22.24
CA GLY A 47 -40.73 2.88 -22.34
C GLY A 47 -40.68 3.65 -21.01
N HIS A 48 -40.66 2.98 -19.86
CA HIS A 48 -40.61 3.63 -18.55
C HIS A 48 -39.20 3.55 -17.93
N PRO A 49 -38.62 4.67 -17.45
CA PRO A 49 -37.32 4.66 -16.79
C PRO A 49 -37.43 3.94 -15.44
N VAL A 50 -36.57 2.96 -15.23
CA VAL A 50 -36.55 2.14 -14.00
C VAL A 50 -35.32 2.39 -13.14
N GLY A 51 -34.24 2.89 -13.74
CA GLY A 51 -33.02 3.19 -13.01
C GLY A 51 -31.81 3.38 -13.91
N HIS A 52 -30.63 3.38 -13.29
CA HIS A 52 -29.35 3.59 -13.96
C HIS A 52 -28.38 2.46 -13.61
N LEU A 53 -27.72 1.91 -14.62
CA LEU A 53 -26.74 0.84 -14.53
C LEU A 53 -25.31 1.39 -14.68
N LYS A 54 -24.62 1.57 -13.55
CA LYS A 54 -23.22 2.01 -13.49
C LYS A 54 -22.28 0.82 -13.27
N GLY A 55 -21.60 0.38 -14.32
CA GLY A 55 -20.71 -0.78 -14.27
C GLY A 55 -21.52 -2.06 -14.02
N PHE A 56 -21.33 -2.67 -12.85
CA PHE A 56 -22.15 -3.80 -12.38
C PHE A 56 -23.18 -3.42 -11.29
N LEU A 57 -23.35 -2.12 -11.02
CA LEU A 57 -24.26 -1.61 -10.00
C LEU A 57 -25.49 -1.01 -10.67
N PHE A 58 -26.66 -1.58 -10.36
CA PHE A 58 -27.96 -1.06 -10.74
C PHE A 58 -28.54 -0.23 -9.60
N ASP A 59 -28.79 1.04 -9.89
CA ASP A 59 -29.48 1.97 -9.01
C ASP A 59 -30.93 2.13 -9.50
N ALA A 60 -31.88 1.56 -8.77
CA ALA A 60 -33.29 1.69 -9.07
C ALA A 60 -33.75 3.08 -8.62
N GLY A 61 -33.74 4.05 -9.54
CA GLY A 61 -34.05 5.44 -9.26
C GLY A 61 -35.45 5.58 -8.66
N GLY A 62 -35.52 5.78 -7.34
CA GLY A 62 -36.71 6.26 -6.63
C GLY A 62 -38.03 5.57 -6.96
N ALA A 63 -38.04 4.25 -7.18
CA ALA A 63 -39.31 3.52 -7.29
C ALA A 63 -40.03 3.65 -5.94
N ASN A 64 -41.06 4.50 -5.88
CA ASN A 64 -41.95 4.60 -4.73
C ASN A 64 -42.37 3.17 -4.34
N GLY A 65 -42.28 2.83 -3.07
CA GLY A 65 -42.39 1.45 -2.56
C GLY A 65 -43.76 0.77 -2.72
N ASP A 66 -44.59 1.25 -3.65
CA ASP A 66 -45.84 0.65 -4.05
C ASP A 66 -45.63 -0.70 -4.78
N ALA A 67 -46.72 -1.46 -4.90
CA ALA A 67 -46.70 -2.78 -5.53
C ALA A 67 -46.25 -2.70 -7.01
N ALA A 68 -46.43 -1.54 -7.63
CA ALA A 68 -46.04 -1.33 -9.01
C ALA A 68 -44.53 -1.17 -9.17
N GLY A 69 -43.88 -0.35 -8.33
CA GLY A 69 -42.44 -0.20 -8.27
C GLY A 69 -41.72 -1.53 -8.02
N LYS A 70 -42.29 -2.39 -7.16
CA LYS A 70 -41.74 -3.74 -6.91
C LYS A 70 -41.79 -4.65 -8.14
N ALA A 71 -42.90 -4.64 -8.89
CA ALA A 71 -43.00 -5.50 -10.06
C ALA A 71 -42.14 -4.96 -11.23
N ILE A 72 -42.06 -3.64 -11.39
CA ILE A 72 -41.15 -2.97 -12.33
C ILE A 72 -39.69 -3.31 -12.02
N ALA A 73 -39.27 -3.25 -10.75
CA ALA A 73 -37.93 -3.65 -10.31
C ALA A 73 -37.65 -5.15 -10.59
N ALA A 74 -38.64 -6.02 -10.39
CA ALA A 74 -38.51 -7.45 -10.69
C ALA A 74 -38.39 -7.74 -12.20
N ALA A 75 -39.08 -6.97 -13.05
CA ALA A 75 -38.95 -7.05 -14.51
C ALA A 75 -37.59 -6.52 -14.99
N ALA A 76 -37.15 -5.37 -14.47
CA ALA A 76 -35.81 -4.85 -14.73
C ALA A 76 -34.73 -5.86 -14.33
N GLY A 77 -34.85 -6.49 -13.15
CA GLY A 77 -33.91 -7.52 -12.70
C GLY A 77 -33.79 -8.72 -13.66
N ARG A 78 -34.88 -9.15 -14.31
CA ARG A 78 -34.84 -10.23 -15.31
C ARG A 78 -34.12 -9.81 -16.59
N ALA A 79 -34.41 -8.61 -17.09
CA ALA A 79 -33.79 -8.13 -18.31
C ALA A 79 -32.30 -7.75 -18.12
N LEU A 80 -31.94 -7.24 -16.94
CA LEU A 80 -30.57 -6.90 -16.60
C LEU A 80 -29.63 -8.12 -16.56
N LYS A 81 -30.14 -9.35 -16.34
CA LYS A 81 -29.30 -10.57 -16.38
C LYS A 81 -28.62 -10.77 -17.73
N GLY A 82 -29.28 -10.43 -18.84
CA GLY A 82 -28.68 -10.48 -20.18
C GLY A 82 -27.55 -9.46 -20.32
N GLU A 83 -27.82 -8.22 -19.92
CA GLU A 83 -26.84 -7.13 -19.98
C GLU A 83 -25.63 -7.36 -19.05
N PHE A 84 -25.84 -7.87 -17.83
CA PHE A 84 -24.73 -8.24 -16.95
C PHE A 84 -23.83 -9.29 -17.59
N ARG A 85 -24.39 -10.33 -18.19
CA ARG A 85 -23.61 -11.36 -18.91
C ARG A 85 -22.80 -10.76 -20.06
N ARG A 86 -23.40 -9.85 -20.84
CA ARG A 86 -22.71 -9.11 -21.90
C ARG A 86 -21.57 -8.26 -21.35
N ARG A 87 -21.79 -7.51 -20.26
CA ARG A 87 -20.75 -6.67 -19.62
C ARG A 87 -19.61 -7.49 -19.02
N VAL A 88 -19.89 -8.65 -18.43
CA VAL A 88 -18.86 -9.58 -17.95
C VAL A 88 -17.96 -10.01 -19.11
N GLN A 89 -18.54 -10.45 -20.23
CA GLN A 89 -17.78 -10.82 -21.43
C GLN A 89 -16.97 -9.64 -21.98
N ALA A 90 -17.57 -8.45 -22.05
CA ALA A 90 -16.90 -7.23 -22.51
C ALA A 90 -15.70 -6.85 -21.61
N LEU A 91 -15.82 -6.97 -20.28
CA LEU A 91 -14.72 -6.70 -19.36
C LEU A 91 -13.59 -7.73 -19.49
N GLU A 92 -13.92 -9.01 -19.68
CA GLU A 92 -12.93 -10.07 -19.89
C GLU A 92 -12.10 -9.86 -21.16
N GLN A 93 -12.74 -9.36 -22.22
CA GLN A 93 -12.12 -9.08 -23.52
C GLN A 93 -11.53 -7.67 -23.62
N ALA A 94 -11.83 -6.78 -22.67
CA ALA A 94 -11.34 -5.41 -22.68
C ALA A 94 -9.80 -5.38 -22.60
N ALA A 95 -9.19 -4.50 -23.39
CA ALA A 95 -7.77 -4.19 -23.29
C ALA A 95 -7.42 -3.67 -21.88
N ASP A 96 -6.22 -3.99 -21.39
CA ASP A 96 -5.78 -3.56 -20.05
C ASP A 96 -5.70 -2.05 -19.90
N THR A 97 -5.53 -1.31 -21.00
CA THR A 97 -5.54 0.17 -21.04
C THR A 97 -6.91 0.75 -20.67
N ASN A 98 -7.98 -0.03 -20.77
CA ASN A 98 -9.33 0.40 -20.40
C ASN A 98 -9.62 0.19 -18.91
N ILE A 99 -8.70 -0.46 -18.18
CA ILE A 99 -8.81 -0.66 -16.74
C ILE A 99 -7.76 0.21 -16.06
N ALA A 100 -8.16 0.94 -15.03
CA ALA A 100 -7.29 1.84 -14.29
C ALA A 100 -7.64 1.82 -12.79
N LEU A 101 -6.71 2.30 -11.97
CA LEU A 101 -7.02 2.64 -10.58
C LEU A 101 -7.41 4.12 -10.50
N ALA A 102 -8.43 4.40 -9.70
CA ALA A 102 -8.69 5.75 -9.21
C ALA A 102 -7.45 6.29 -8.46
N PRO A 103 -7.33 7.62 -8.25
CA PRO A 103 -6.27 8.19 -7.43
C PRO A 103 -6.08 7.42 -6.11
N LEU A 104 -4.84 7.22 -5.70
CA LEU A 104 -4.48 6.36 -4.55
C LEU A 104 -4.73 7.01 -3.19
N ASP A 105 -5.37 8.17 -3.17
CA ASP A 105 -5.72 8.95 -2.00
C ASP A 105 -7.21 9.36 -2.03
N GLY A 106 -7.66 9.98 -0.95
CA GLY A 106 -9.06 10.38 -0.80
C GLY A 106 -10.02 9.20 -0.60
N ARG A 107 -11.31 9.46 -0.85
CA ARG A 107 -12.41 8.51 -0.58
C ARG A 107 -12.40 7.32 -1.56
N ASP A 108 -12.02 7.56 -2.80
CA ASP A 108 -12.10 6.57 -3.88
C ASP A 108 -10.79 5.79 -4.08
N ALA A 109 -9.82 6.00 -3.19
CA ALA A 109 -8.56 5.28 -3.15
C ALA A 109 -8.73 3.77 -3.32
N GLY A 110 -7.99 3.24 -4.29
CA GLY A 110 -7.97 1.81 -4.63
C GLY A 110 -9.16 1.33 -5.44
N THR A 111 -10.08 2.20 -5.87
CA THR A 111 -11.19 1.81 -6.75
C THR A 111 -10.65 1.45 -8.13
N ILE A 112 -11.09 0.31 -8.65
CA ILE A 112 -10.79 -0.15 -10.00
C ILE A 112 -11.88 0.34 -10.94
N LEU A 113 -11.46 1.05 -11.98
CA LEU A 113 -12.29 1.67 -12.99
C LEU A 113 -12.14 0.90 -14.30
N TRP A 114 -13.26 0.65 -14.98
CA TRP A 114 -13.31 0.17 -16.35
C TRP A 114 -13.99 1.22 -17.22
N GLY A 115 -13.27 1.80 -18.17
CA GLY A 115 -13.78 2.93 -18.97
C GLY A 115 -14.19 4.13 -18.12
N GLY A 116 -13.51 4.36 -16.98
CA GLY A 116 -13.86 5.40 -16.01
C GLY A 116 -14.98 5.03 -15.03
N VAL A 117 -15.60 3.85 -15.18
CA VAL A 117 -16.71 3.40 -14.33
C VAL A 117 -16.22 2.44 -13.24
N PRO A 118 -16.57 2.65 -11.95
CA PRO A 118 -16.20 1.73 -10.88
C PRO A 118 -16.73 0.32 -11.08
N VAL A 119 -15.85 -0.67 -11.02
CA VAL A 119 -16.19 -2.10 -11.13
C VAL A 119 -15.68 -2.94 -9.95
N GLY A 120 -14.74 -2.40 -9.17
CA GLY A 120 -14.22 -3.07 -7.99
C GLY A 120 -13.37 -2.15 -7.14
N ARG A 121 -12.75 -2.69 -6.09
CA ARG A 121 -11.80 -1.99 -5.24
C ARG A 121 -10.76 -2.95 -4.69
N LEU A 122 -9.54 -2.46 -4.51
CA LEU A 122 -8.49 -3.14 -3.78
C LEU A 122 -8.82 -3.20 -2.29
N VAL A 123 -8.72 -4.39 -1.71
CA VAL A 123 -8.88 -4.65 -0.28
C VAL A 123 -7.64 -5.37 0.26
N LYS A 124 -7.48 -5.40 1.58
CA LYS A 124 -6.36 -6.10 2.22
C LYS A 124 -6.30 -7.55 1.74
N GLY A 125 -5.14 -7.95 1.21
CA GLY A 125 -4.88 -9.31 0.75
C GLY A 125 -3.86 -10.04 1.63
N ALA A 126 -3.31 -11.14 1.10
CA ALA A 126 -2.43 -12.04 1.84
C ALA A 126 -1.02 -11.47 2.08
N ALA A 127 -0.56 -10.54 1.23
CA ALA A 127 0.74 -9.87 1.34
C ALA A 127 0.65 -8.45 0.79
N LEU A 128 1.64 -7.60 1.12
CA LEU A 128 1.64 -6.19 0.71
C LEU A 128 1.48 -6.02 -0.81
N LEU A 129 2.24 -6.78 -1.59
CA LEU A 129 2.19 -6.75 -3.07
C LEU A 129 1.19 -7.74 -3.66
N ARG A 130 0.29 -8.31 -2.83
CA ARG A 130 -0.79 -9.21 -3.25
C ARG A 130 -2.11 -8.75 -2.59
N PRO A 131 -2.60 -7.54 -2.93
CA PRO A 131 -3.91 -7.10 -2.47
C PRO A 131 -5.00 -8.00 -3.05
N ALA A 132 -6.13 -8.11 -2.35
CA ALA A 132 -7.30 -8.80 -2.85
C ALA A 132 -8.20 -7.81 -3.61
N VAL A 133 -9.05 -8.33 -4.50
CA VAL A 133 -10.04 -7.52 -5.22
C VAL A 133 -11.43 -7.82 -4.70
N ARG A 134 -12.18 -6.76 -4.39
CA ARG A 134 -13.62 -6.85 -4.10
C ARG A 134 -14.39 -6.18 -5.24
N VAL A 135 -15.27 -6.94 -5.89
CA VAL A 135 -16.13 -6.43 -6.97
C VAL A 135 -17.22 -5.54 -6.41
N THR A 136 -17.52 -4.45 -7.12
CA THR A 136 -18.64 -3.55 -6.83
C THR A 136 -19.77 -3.90 -7.78
N ALA A 137 -20.74 -4.69 -7.32
CA ALA A 137 -21.85 -5.17 -8.13
C ALA A 137 -23.14 -5.30 -7.30
N SER A 138 -24.29 -5.18 -7.97
CA SER A 138 -25.60 -5.52 -7.40
C SER A 138 -25.78 -7.03 -7.25
N ASP A 139 -26.75 -7.45 -6.43
CA ASP A 139 -27.11 -8.86 -6.23
C ASP A 139 -27.65 -9.54 -7.50
N LEU A 140 -28.03 -8.75 -8.50
CA LEU A 140 -28.44 -9.22 -9.82
C LEU A 140 -27.30 -9.86 -10.62
N LEU A 141 -26.04 -9.58 -10.28
CA LEU A 141 -24.88 -10.28 -10.83
C LEU A 141 -24.76 -11.65 -10.17
N ASP A 142 -24.91 -12.71 -10.97
CA ASP A 142 -24.79 -14.09 -10.50
C ASP A 142 -23.39 -14.43 -9.99
N ALA A 143 -23.27 -15.54 -9.24
CA ALA A 143 -22.01 -15.95 -8.64
C ALA A 143 -20.92 -16.21 -9.71
N GLN A 144 -21.29 -16.89 -10.80
CA GLN A 144 -20.36 -17.19 -11.90
C GLN A 144 -19.84 -15.91 -12.58
N GLY A 145 -20.71 -14.94 -12.85
CA GLY A 145 -20.32 -13.64 -13.40
C GLY A 145 -19.43 -12.86 -12.45
N ARG A 146 -19.76 -12.85 -11.15
CA ARG A 146 -18.93 -12.21 -10.12
C ARG A 146 -17.52 -12.82 -10.07
N ASP A 147 -17.39 -14.14 -10.08
CA ASP A 147 -16.09 -14.84 -10.07
C ASP A 147 -15.25 -14.52 -11.32
N ARG A 148 -15.91 -14.42 -12.48
CA ARG A 148 -15.25 -14.03 -13.74
C ARG A 148 -14.71 -12.61 -13.68
N VAL A 149 -15.50 -11.67 -13.16
CA VAL A 149 -15.06 -10.28 -12.93
C VAL A 149 -13.90 -10.25 -11.94
N VAL A 150 -14.00 -10.94 -10.80
CA VAL A 150 -12.90 -11.04 -9.80
C VAL A 150 -11.62 -11.51 -10.48
N LYS A 151 -11.65 -12.66 -11.17
CA LYS A 151 -10.47 -13.23 -11.86
C LYS A 151 -9.85 -12.26 -12.87
N ARG A 152 -10.68 -11.57 -13.65
CA ARG A 152 -10.21 -10.58 -14.64
C ARG A 152 -9.51 -9.39 -13.98
N LEU A 153 -10.11 -8.86 -12.91
CA LEU A 153 -9.55 -7.72 -12.18
C LEU A 153 -8.29 -8.12 -11.39
N GLU A 154 -8.27 -9.30 -10.78
CA GLU A 154 -7.08 -9.83 -10.08
C GLU A 154 -5.90 -10.01 -11.04
N ARG A 155 -6.13 -10.54 -12.24
CA ARG A 155 -5.11 -10.64 -13.28
C ARG A 155 -4.54 -9.27 -13.63
N TRP A 156 -5.42 -8.30 -13.92
CA TRP A 156 -5.00 -6.94 -14.24
C TRP A 156 -4.18 -6.29 -13.11
N VAL A 157 -4.63 -6.44 -11.86
CA VAL A 157 -3.92 -5.92 -10.68
C VAL A 157 -2.54 -6.59 -10.55
N ALA A 158 -2.46 -7.91 -10.72
CA ALA A 158 -1.19 -8.63 -10.67
C ALA A 158 -0.22 -8.14 -11.73
N ASP A 159 -0.68 -7.96 -12.97
CA ASP A 159 0.14 -7.46 -14.09
C ASP A 159 0.57 -6.01 -13.87
N HIS A 160 -0.33 -5.15 -13.40
CA HIS A 160 -0.04 -3.76 -13.07
C HIS A 160 1.04 -3.65 -11.97
N LEU A 161 0.90 -4.42 -10.89
CA LEU A 161 1.89 -4.46 -9.82
C LEU A 161 3.21 -5.08 -10.29
N ALA A 162 3.18 -6.12 -11.13
CA ALA A 162 4.38 -6.75 -11.68
C ALA A 162 5.17 -5.78 -12.58
N GLN A 163 4.48 -4.93 -13.36
CA GLN A 163 5.12 -3.88 -14.14
C GLN A 163 5.73 -2.81 -13.23
N LEU A 164 5.00 -2.35 -12.23
CA LEU A 164 5.43 -1.29 -11.33
C LEU A 164 6.60 -1.70 -10.41
N PHE A 165 6.59 -2.96 -9.98
CA PHE A 165 7.59 -3.55 -9.08
C PHE A 165 8.56 -4.50 -9.79
N ARG A 166 8.72 -4.36 -11.11
CA ARG A 166 9.57 -5.24 -11.94
C ARG A 166 10.95 -5.47 -11.33
N ASP A 167 11.64 -4.40 -10.95
CA ASP A 167 13.02 -4.50 -10.45
C ASP A 167 13.09 -5.18 -9.07
N LEU A 168 12.04 -5.09 -8.27
CA LEU A 168 11.94 -5.80 -6.99
C LEU A 168 11.68 -7.29 -7.21
N LEU A 169 10.78 -7.64 -8.12
CA LEU A 169 10.46 -9.03 -8.45
C LEU A 169 11.60 -9.71 -9.23
N ALA A 170 12.40 -8.95 -9.97
CA ALA A 170 13.57 -9.45 -10.67
C ALA A 170 14.66 -9.96 -9.71
N LEU A 171 14.68 -9.50 -8.45
CA LEU A 171 15.63 -9.98 -7.43
C LEU A 171 15.52 -11.49 -7.19
N ASP A 172 14.32 -12.05 -7.30
CA ASP A 172 14.08 -13.50 -7.09
C ASP A 172 14.78 -14.35 -8.17
N LYS A 173 15.01 -13.77 -9.35
CA LYS A 173 15.65 -14.40 -10.51
C LYS A 173 17.11 -13.96 -10.71
N ALA A 174 17.60 -13.03 -9.90
CA ALA A 174 18.95 -12.51 -10.05
C ALA A 174 19.98 -13.59 -9.69
N ALA A 175 21.05 -13.70 -10.48
CA ALA A 175 22.15 -14.64 -10.26
C ALA A 175 23.08 -14.18 -9.11
N LEU A 176 22.51 -13.97 -7.92
CA LEU A 176 23.21 -13.60 -6.70
C LEU A 176 23.50 -14.85 -5.86
N THR A 177 24.65 -14.86 -5.20
CA THR A 177 25.09 -15.99 -4.36
C THR A 177 25.48 -15.53 -2.96
N GLY A 178 25.54 -16.48 -2.02
CA GLY A 178 26.04 -16.26 -0.66
C GLY A 178 25.40 -15.06 0.07
N PRO A 179 26.19 -14.22 0.77
CA PRO A 179 25.69 -13.06 1.49
C PRO A 179 24.92 -12.04 0.64
N ALA A 180 25.24 -11.93 -0.66
CA ALA A 180 24.55 -11.02 -1.58
C ALA A 180 23.11 -11.48 -1.89
N LYS A 181 22.89 -12.80 -2.07
CA LYS A 181 21.55 -13.37 -2.22
C LYS A 181 20.70 -13.12 -0.97
N GLY A 182 21.29 -13.32 0.21
CA GLY A 182 20.62 -13.01 1.47
C GLY A 182 20.23 -11.53 1.59
N LEU A 183 21.06 -10.62 1.07
CA LEU A 183 20.78 -9.18 1.12
C LEU A 183 19.62 -8.82 0.20
N ALA A 184 19.58 -9.40 -1.00
CA ALA A 184 18.46 -9.23 -1.93
C ALA A 184 17.14 -9.76 -1.35
N PHE A 185 17.18 -10.92 -0.66
CA PHE A 185 16.02 -11.47 0.05
C PHE A 185 15.51 -10.50 1.13
N ARG A 186 16.40 -9.99 2.00
CA ARG A 186 16.00 -8.99 3.01
C ARG A 186 15.43 -7.72 2.38
N LEU A 187 16.01 -7.27 1.28
CA LEU A 187 15.53 -6.08 0.57
C LEU A 187 14.14 -6.31 -0.04
N ARG A 188 13.88 -7.54 -0.51
CA ARG A 188 12.57 -7.97 -1.03
C ARG A 188 11.49 -7.95 0.03
N GLU A 189 11.80 -8.46 1.23
CA GLU A 189 10.92 -8.43 2.41
C GLU A 189 10.66 -7.00 2.90
N ALA A 190 11.66 -6.13 2.79
CA ALA A 190 11.53 -4.72 3.13
C ALA A 190 10.94 -3.86 2.00
N HIS A 191 10.44 -4.49 0.93
CA HIS A 191 9.79 -3.81 -0.19
C HIS A 191 10.66 -2.76 -0.89
N GLY A 192 11.98 -2.96 -0.90
CA GLY A 192 12.90 -2.21 -1.75
C GLY A 192 13.86 -1.25 -1.07
N SER A 193 13.77 -1.06 0.25
CA SER A 193 14.74 -0.23 0.99
C SER A 193 14.96 -0.70 2.41
N LEU A 194 16.21 -0.62 2.87
CA LEU A 194 16.64 -0.99 4.21
C LEU A 194 17.64 0.05 4.75
N PRO A 195 17.53 0.47 6.04
CA PRO A 195 18.59 1.19 6.70
C PRO A 195 19.90 0.38 6.64
N ARG A 196 21.00 1.01 6.20
CA ARG A 196 22.29 0.34 6.02
C ARG A 196 22.78 -0.31 7.32
N VAL A 197 22.56 0.37 8.45
CA VAL A 197 22.93 -0.13 9.78
C VAL A 197 22.34 -1.51 10.08
N ALA A 198 21.16 -1.84 9.54
CA ALA A 198 20.51 -3.14 9.76
C ALA A 198 21.17 -4.29 8.98
N VAL A 199 22.09 -3.99 8.08
CA VAL A 199 22.78 -4.93 7.18
C VAL A 199 24.30 -4.73 7.16
N ASP A 200 24.87 -3.93 8.07
CA ASP A 200 26.30 -3.58 8.04
C ASP A 200 27.20 -4.83 8.16
N ASP A 201 26.89 -5.76 9.06
CA ASP A 201 27.63 -7.03 9.22
C ASP A 201 27.57 -7.88 7.96
N GLN A 202 26.40 -7.96 7.33
CA GLN A 202 26.21 -8.68 6.08
C GLN A 202 26.97 -8.01 4.93
N LEU A 203 27.01 -6.68 4.89
CA LEU A 203 27.78 -5.92 3.90
C LEU A 203 29.29 -6.10 4.04
N ALA A 204 29.78 -6.36 5.25
CA ALA A 204 31.18 -6.67 5.50
C ALA A 204 31.60 -8.02 4.89
N LEU A 205 30.67 -8.97 4.81
CA LEU A 205 30.89 -10.30 4.21
C LEU A 205 30.77 -10.31 2.66
N ILE A 206 30.30 -9.22 2.03
CA ILE A 206 30.12 -9.14 0.58
C ILE A 206 31.39 -8.63 -0.11
N ALA A 207 32.04 -9.52 -0.85
CA ALA A 207 33.20 -9.26 -1.69
C ALA A 207 32.92 -8.27 -2.85
N LYS A 208 33.98 -7.73 -3.46
CA LYS A 208 33.89 -6.66 -4.46
C LYS A 208 33.11 -7.08 -5.71
N GLU A 209 33.29 -8.32 -6.13
CA GLU A 209 32.65 -8.96 -7.28
C GLU A 209 31.15 -9.06 -7.05
N ALA A 210 30.74 -9.60 -5.90
CA ALA A 210 29.34 -9.67 -5.49
C ALA A 210 28.68 -8.28 -5.37
N ARG A 211 29.44 -7.22 -5.02
CA ARG A 211 28.92 -5.84 -5.05
C ARG A 211 28.65 -5.34 -6.47
N ARG A 212 29.40 -5.78 -7.49
CA ARG A 212 29.10 -5.49 -8.90
C ARG A 212 27.80 -6.18 -9.30
N ASP A 213 27.63 -7.44 -8.92
CA ASP A 213 26.44 -8.22 -9.27
C ASP A 213 25.17 -7.66 -8.61
N LEU A 214 25.26 -7.19 -7.36
CA LEU A 214 24.19 -6.44 -6.70
C LEU A 214 23.80 -5.17 -7.47
N ARG A 215 24.78 -4.41 -7.99
CA ARG A 215 24.51 -3.22 -8.81
C ARG A 215 23.86 -3.60 -10.15
N ALA A 216 24.30 -4.69 -10.76
CA ALA A 216 23.70 -5.21 -11.99
C ALA A 216 22.23 -5.64 -11.75
N ALA A 217 21.92 -6.16 -10.57
CA ALA A 217 20.56 -6.44 -10.10
C ALA A 217 19.76 -5.17 -9.70
N GLY A 218 20.32 -3.96 -9.91
CA GLY A 218 19.66 -2.69 -9.61
C GLY A 218 19.77 -2.22 -8.16
N ILE A 219 20.44 -2.98 -7.28
CA ILE A 219 20.59 -2.64 -5.86
C ILE A 219 21.69 -1.60 -5.68
N ARG A 220 21.37 -0.50 -5.00
CA ARG A 220 22.32 0.54 -4.63
C ARG A 220 22.66 0.43 -3.15
N ILE A 221 23.94 0.23 -2.86
CA ILE A 221 24.49 0.26 -1.50
C ILE A 221 24.94 1.70 -1.21
N GLY A 222 24.11 2.44 -0.50
CA GLY A 222 24.39 3.80 -0.05
C GLY A 222 25.20 3.85 1.25
N ARG A 223 25.49 5.06 1.73
CA ARG A 223 26.04 5.33 3.05
C ARG A 223 25.02 5.10 4.15
N GLU A 224 23.75 5.43 3.89
CA GLU A 224 22.69 5.41 4.89
C GLU A 224 21.67 4.30 4.65
N THR A 225 21.51 3.88 3.40
CA THR A 225 20.43 3.00 2.95
C THR A 225 20.93 2.05 1.86
N VAL A 226 20.46 0.80 1.90
CA VAL A 226 20.51 -0.12 0.75
C VAL A 226 19.13 -0.11 0.11
N PHE A 227 19.03 0.21 -1.19
CA PHE A 227 17.73 0.40 -1.83
C PHE A 227 17.74 0.13 -3.34
N LEU A 228 16.55 -0.04 -3.91
CA LEU A 228 16.29 -0.07 -5.35
C LEU A 228 15.89 1.34 -5.84
N PRO A 229 16.70 2.04 -6.65
CA PRO A 229 16.38 3.39 -7.12
C PRO A 229 15.06 3.48 -7.89
N ALA A 230 14.70 2.45 -8.65
CA ALA A 230 13.44 2.41 -9.38
C ALA A 230 12.21 2.49 -8.48
N LEU A 231 12.34 2.00 -7.24
CA LEU A 231 11.26 2.02 -6.26
C LEU A 231 11.10 3.38 -5.56
N VAL A 232 12.09 4.27 -5.66
CA VAL A 232 12.02 5.64 -5.14
C VAL A 232 11.23 6.58 -6.09
N ARG A 233 10.96 6.13 -7.32
CA ARG A 233 10.17 6.89 -8.29
C ARG A 233 8.72 7.12 -7.80
N PRO A 234 8.04 8.19 -8.27
CA PRO A 234 6.73 8.56 -7.74
C PRO A 234 5.66 7.47 -7.78
N ALA A 235 5.49 6.79 -8.92
CA ALA A 235 4.43 5.79 -9.06
C ALA A 235 4.63 4.54 -8.16
N PRO A 236 5.82 3.89 -8.12
CA PRO A 236 6.07 2.82 -7.15
C PRO A 236 5.96 3.27 -5.69
N ALA A 237 6.45 4.47 -5.36
CA ALA A 237 6.35 5.01 -4.00
C ALA A 237 4.89 5.24 -3.58
N ALA A 238 4.07 5.83 -4.46
CA ALA A 238 2.65 6.03 -4.23
C ALA A 238 1.91 4.72 -4.01
N MET A 239 2.14 3.72 -4.87
CA MET A 239 1.51 2.41 -4.74
C MET A 239 1.93 1.70 -3.46
N ARG A 240 3.22 1.71 -3.07
CA ARG A 240 3.64 1.11 -1.80
C ARG A 240 3.02 1.80 -0.59
N GLY A 241 2.93 3.14 -0.62
CA GLY A 241 2.27 3.91 0.44
C GLY A 241 0.80 3.52 0.59
N PHE A 242 0.08 3.42 -0.55
CA PHE A 242 -1.31 2.96 -0.57
C PHE A 242 -1.47 1.54 -0.05
N LEU A 243 -0.68 0.58 -0.57
CA LEU A 243 -0.75 -0.82 -0.15
C LEU A 243 -0.39 -1.01 1.32
N TRP A 244 0.54 -0.20 1.84
CA TRP A 244 0.87 -0.20 3.27
C TRP A 244 -0.30 0.29 4.11
N CYS A 245 -0.93 1.41 3.74
CA CYS A 245 -2.14 1.87 4.42
C CYS A 245 -3.24 0.81 4.38
N LEU A 246 -3.42 0.15 3.23
CA LEU A 246 -4.39 -0.93 3.04
C LEU A 246 -4.12 -2.12 3.96
N ALA A 247 -2.86 -2.55 4.07
CA ALA A 247 -2.45 -3.66 4.93
C ALA A 247 -2.62 -3.35 6.43
N GLU A 248 -2.35 -2.11 6.82
CA GLU A 248 -2.46 -1.59 8.19
C GLU A 248 -3.89 -1.16 8.58
N GLY A 249 -4.86 -1.22 7.66
CA GLY A 249 -6.22 -0.74 7.91
C GLY A 249 -6.31 0.77 8.16
N ARG A 250 -5.35 1.55 7.62
CA ARG A 250 -5.27 3.00 7.75
C ARG A 250 -5.95 3.69 6.57
N ARG A 251 -6.39 4.92 6.79
CA ARG A 251 -6.84 5.79 5.70
C ARG A 251 -5.66 6.04 4.74
N PRO A 252 -5.84 5.90 3.42
CA PRO A 252 -4.82 6.24 2.44
C PRO A 252 -4.32 7.66 2.64
N VAL A 253 -3.01 7.81 2.55
CA VAL A 253 -2.31 9.09 2.70
C VAL A 253 -1.99 9.61 1.30
N PRO A 254 -2.11 10.93 1.04
CA PRO A 254 -1.68 11.50 -0.22
C PRO A 254 -0.23 11.12 -0.55
N PRO A 255 0.03 10.60 -1.77
CA PRO A 255 1.39 10.24 -2.15
C PRO A 255 2.29 11.48 -2.24
N PRO A 256 3.61 11.32 -2.07
CA PRO A 256 4.57 12.37 -2.39
C PRO A 256 4.36 12.90 -3.81
N LEU A 257 4.23 14.22 -3.97
CA LEU A 257 4.11 14.84 -5.29
C LEU A 257 5.33 14.54 -6.17
N PRO A 258 5.15 14.29 -7.48
CA PRO A 258 6.27 14.13 -8.40
C PRO A 258 7.27 15.29 -8.32
N GLY A 259 8.57 14.97 -8.38
CA GLY A 259 9.65 15.95 -8.26
C GLY A 259 9.94 16.44 -6.84
N ARG A 260 9.03 16.26 -5.88
CA ARG A 260 9.25 16.69 -4.50
C ARG A 260 10.21 15.75 -3.77
N VAL A 261 11.27 16.32 -3.20
CA VAL A 261 12.32 15.58 -2.48
C VAL A 261 12.20 15.68 -0.97
N SER A 262 11.56 16.74 -0.46
CA SER A 262 11.31 16.98 0.96
C SER A 262 9.85 17.30 1.25
N LEU A 263 9.35 16.78 2.36
CA LEU A 263 7.95 16.90 2.80
C LEU A 263 7.88 17.09 4.32
N PRO A 264 6.86 17.77 4.85
CA PRO A 264 6.55 17.69 6.26
C PRO A 264 6.22 16.25 6.67
N ALA A 265 6.92 15.72 7.67
CA ALA A 265 6.73 14.34 8.13
C ALA A 265 5.39 14.11 8.84
N GLY A 266 4.78 15.19 9.36
CA GLY A 266 3.52 15.14 10.09
C GLY A 266 3.54 14.14 11.25
N ARG A 267 2.42 13.43 11.43
CA ARG A 267 2.22 12.41 12.47
C ARG A 267 2.42 10.98 11.98
N LEU A 268 2.88 10.80 10.74
CA LEU A 268 3.06 9.47 10.18
C LEU A 268 4.24 8.76 10.86
N PRO A 269 4.11 7.44 11.11
CA PRO A 269 5.16 6.68 11.78
C PRO A 269 6.41 6.60 10.88
N GLY A 270 7.58 6.40 11.50
CA GLY A 270 8.86 6.35 10.77
C GLY A 270 8.90 5.28 9.68
N ASN A 271 8.33 4.10 9.96
CA ASN A 271 8.27 2.99 9.03
C ASN A 271 7.45 3.30 7.76
N TYR A 272 6.41 4.15 7.82
CA TYR A 272 5.69 4.61 6.63
C TYR A 272 6.63 5.31 5.65
N TRP A 273 7.47 6.21 6.15
CA TRP A 273 8.40 6.96 5.31
C TRP A 273 9.36 6.02 4.60
N GLU A 274 9.87 5.01 5.31
CA GLU A 274 10.72 3.98 4.70
C GLU A 274 9.99 3.23 3.58
N GLN A 275 8.71 2.87 3.77
CA GLN A 275 7.92 2.21 2.72
C GLN A 275 7.80 3.05 1.44
N VAL A 276 7.65 4.37 1.56
CA VAL A 276 7.52 5.25 0.39
C VAL A 276 8.86 5.72 -0.18
N GLY A 277 9.99 5.22 0.32
CA GLY A 277 11.33 5.61 -0.17
C GLY A 277 11.81 6.96 0.37
N PHE A 278 11.37 7.33 1.57
CA PHE A 278 11.75 8.54 2.29
C PHE A 278 12.31 8.17 3.68
N ARG A 279 13.01 9.11 4.30
CA ARG A 279 13.50 8.99 5.68
C ARG A 279 13.12 10.23 6.46
N ARG A 280 12.65 10.00 7.69
CA ARG A 280 12.26 11.07 8.61
C ARG A 280 13.47 11.64 9.36
N PHE A 281 13.60 12.95 9.34
CA PHE A 281 14.52 13.77 10.11
C PHE A 281 13.70 14.80 10.90
N GLY A 282 13.38 14.48 12.15
CA GLY A 282 12.54 15.35 12.99
C GLY A 282 11.16 15.60 12.39
N LYS A 283 10.92 16.84 11.94
CA LYS A 283 9.65 17.28 11.35
C LYS A 283 9.58 17.14 9.82
N ILE A 284 10.67 16.71 9.17
CA ILE A 284 10.76 16.59 7.71
C ILE A 284 11.02 15.14 7.32
N ALA A 285 10.51 14.75 6.17
CA ALA A 285 10.86 13.52 5.49
C ALA A 285 11.58 13.86 4.17
N LEU A 286 12.72 13.22 3.93
CA LEU A 286 13.56 13.43 2.75
C LEU A 286 13.66 12.13 1.94
N ARG A 287 13.57 12.24 0.62
CA ARG A 287 13.66 11.10 -0.29
C ARG A 287 15.03 10.44 -0.21
N ILE A 288 15.08 9.10 -0.20
CA ILE A 288 16.29 8.32 0.11
C ILE A 288 17.44 8.61 -0.86
N ASP A 289 17.18 8.77 -2.15
CA ASP A 289 18.21 9.14 -3.12
C ASP A 289 18.88 10.48 -2.78
N MET A 290 18.10 11.45 -2.27
CA MET A 290 18.61 12.74 -1.84
C MET A 290 19.33 12.67 -0.49
N VAL A 291 18.86 11.82 0.43
CA VAL A 291 19.58 11.50 1.68
C VAL A 291 21.00 11.04 1.36
N GLU A 292 21.15 10.11 0.40
CA GLU A 292 22.46 9.58 0.00
C GLU A 292 23.35 10.64 -0.64
N ARG A 293 22.79 11.52 -1.49
CA ARG A 293 23.53 12.62 -2.12
C ARG A 293 24.03 13.64 -1.09
N ILE A 294 23.16 14.04 -0.16
CA ILE A 294 23.51 14.95 0.93
C ILE A 294 24.56 14.32 1.84
N ALA A 295 24.40 13.05 2.21
CA ALA A 295 25.39 12.33 3.01
C ALA A 295 26.75 12.30 2.30
N ALA A 296 26.80 11.97 1.01
CA ALA A 296 28.04 11.98 0.25
C ALA A 296 28.71 13.36 0.25
N LYS A 297 27.99 14.42 -0.10
CA LYS A 297 28.51 15.81 -0.14
C LYS A 297 28.96 16.28 1.25
N ALA A 298 28.18 16.03 2.31
CA ALA A 298 28.54 16.38 3.67
C ALA A 298 29.83 15.69 4.12
N TRP A 299 30.04 14.42 3.73
CA TRP A 299 31.28 13.70 4.00
C TRP A 299 32.47 14.22 3.18
N GLU A 300 32.26 14.64 1.93
CA GLU A 300 33.29 15.32 1.13
C GLU A 300 33.72 16.64 1.76
N MET A 301 32.78 17.44 2.24
CA MET A 301 33.03 18.72 2.93
C MET A 301 33.71 18.51 4.30
N ALA A 302 33.41 17.43 5.00
CA ALA A 302 34.00 17.12 6.30
C ALA A 302 35.48 16.71 6.22
N LYS A 303 35.95 16.14 5.10
CA LYS A 303 37.35 15.72 4.91
C LYS A 303 38.36 16.87 5.09
N PRO A 304 38.27 17.99 4.34
CA PRO A 304 39.19 19.12 4.52
C PRO A 304 38.96 19.87 5.83
N GLY A 305 37.73 19.89 6.35
CA GLY A 305 37.38 20.64 7.56
C GLY A 305 37.95 20.06 8.86
N GLY A 306 38.35 18.78 8.89
CA GLY A 306 38.99 18.15 10.05
C GLY A 306 38.23 18.39 11.36
N LYS A 307 38.93 18.90 12.39
CA LYS A 307 38.32 19.25 13.69
C LYS A 307 37.44 20.50 13.64
N ALA A 308 37.69 21.41 12.70
CA ALA A 308 36.93 22.65 12.53
C ALA A 308 35.54 22.39 11.93
N GLY A 309 35.38 21.29 11.19
CA GLY A 309 34.11 20.94 10.54
C GLY A 309 33.85 21.76 9.28
N PHE A 310 32.61 21.75 8.81
CA PHE A 310 32.15 22.47 7.63
C PHE A 310 30.84 23.21 7.89
N GLU A 311 30.58 24.26 7.13
CA GLU A 311 29.34 25.05 7.22
C GLU A 311 28.27 24.52 6.28
N ILE A 312 27.00 24.78 6.58
CA ILE A 312 25.91 24.42 5.68
C ILE A 312 26.04 25.26 4.40
N SER A 313 26.39 24.61 3.29
CA SER A 313 26.52 25.29 2.00
C SER A 313 25.17 25.48 1.29
N PRO A 314 25.05 26.49 0.41
CA PRO A 314 23.87 26.66 -0.45
C PRO A 314 23.54 25.42 -1.29
N ASP A 315 24.56 24.67 -1.73
CA ASP A 315 24.40 23.38 -2.43
C ASP A 315 23.58 22.38 -1.62
N LEU A 316 23.88 22.23 -0.32
CA LEU A 316 23.16 21.30 0.56
C LEU A 316 21.69 21.72 0.69
N LEU A 317 21.44 23.01 0.89
CA LEU A 317 20.08 23.56 0.97
C LEU A 317 19.29 23.34 -0.32
N SER A 318 19.93 23.55 -1.48
CA SER A 318 19.34 23.33 -2.80
C SER A 318 18.97 21.85 -3.02
N LEU A 319 19.84 20.92 -2.62
CA LEU A 319 19.57 19.48 -2.72
C LEU A 319 18.32 19.06 -1.93
N ALA A 320 18.13 19.58 -0.72
CA ALA A 320 16.99 19.22 0.12
C ALA A 320 15.74 20.09 -0.13
N GLY A 321 15.90 21.28 -0.71
CA GLY A 321 14.85 22.29 -0.79
C GLY A 321 14.30 22.67 0.60
N CYS A 322 15.19 22.87 1.58
CA CYS A 322 14.80 23.12 2.98
C CYS A 322 15.54 24.31 3.60
N THR A 323 15.12 24.71 4.80
CA THR A 323 15.79 25.79 5.55
C THR A 323 17.10 25.32 6.17
N THR A 324 17.93 26.26 6.63
CA THR A 324 19.15 25.96 7.40
C THR A 324 18.87 25.18 8.68
N ALA A 325 17.76 25.49 9.36
CA ALA A 325 17.34 24.77 10.57
C ALA A 325 17.01 23.31 10.27
N ASP A 326 16.33 23.07 9.16
CA ASP A 326 15.99 21.72 8.69
C ASP A 326 17.23 20.94 8.27
N MET A 327 18.14 21.58 7.53
CA MET A 327 19.41 20.97 7.14
C MET A 327 20.26 20.59 8.36
N ALA A 328 20.27 21.43 9.39
CA ALA A 328 20.93 21.12 10.64
C ALA A 328 20.35 19.88 11.34
N GLN A 329 19.05 19.62 11.20
CA GLN A 329 18.41 18.39 11.70
C GLN A 329 18.77 17.18 10.83
N ILE A 330 18.78 17.35 9.51
CA ILE A 330 19.19 16.30 8.56
C ILE A 330 20.62 15.87 8.84
N LEU A 331 21.57 16.80 8.92
CA LEU A 331 22.98 16.51 9.21
C LEU A 331 23.15 15.81 10.56
N ARG A 332 22.41 16.21 11.60
CA ARG A 332 22.40 15.50 12.89
C ARG A 332 21.92 14.06 12.75
N GLY A 333 20.84 13.83 12.02
CA GLY A 333 20.33 12.47 11.75
C GLY A 333 21.27 11.62 10.88
N LEU A 334 22.12 12.25 10.06
CA LEU A 334 23.20 11.62 9.30
C LEU A 334 24.46 11.33 10.13
N GLY A 335 24.42 11.59 11.43
CA GLY A 335 25.54 11.33 12.34
C GLY A 335 26.59 12.44 12.37
N PHE A 336 26.25 13.67 12.00
CA PHE A 336 27.11 14.84 12.21
C PHE A 336 26.76 15.55 13.53
N LYS A 337 27.75 16.17 14.16
CA LYS A 337 27.57 17.03 15.34
C LYS A 337 27.78 18.48 14.93
N GLY A 338 26.78 19.31 15.20
CA GLY A 338 26.85 20.75 15.04
C GLY A 338 27.47 21.42 16.27
N ARG A 339 28.36 22.39 16.07
CA ARG A 339 28.89 23.29 17.09
C ARG A 339 28.90 24.71 16.52
N GLU A 340 28.48 25.67 17.32
CA GLU A 340 28.62 27.08 16.98
C GLU A 340 30.05 27.53 17.30
N VAL A 341 30.71 28.12 16.30
CA VAL A 341 32.05 28.68 16.39
C VAL A 341 31.98 30.07 15.78
N GLU A 342 32.29 31.11 16.56
CA GLU A 342 32.29 32.51 16.09
C GLU A 342 30.95 32.93 15.45
N GLY A 343 29.82 32.45 16.00
CA GLY A 343 28.47 32.75 15.50
C GLY A 343 28.04 31.94 14.27
N VAL A 344 28.89 31.02 13.79
CA VAL A 344 28.59 30.18 12.63
C VAL A 344 28.43 28.70 13.04
N LEU A 345 27.34 28.08 12.59
CA LEU A 345 27.06 26.68 12.87
C LEU A 345 27.88 25.76 11.96
N ARG A 346 28.85 25.05 12.55
CA ARG A 346 29.74 24.11 11.85
C ARG A 346 29.47 22.66 12.24
N PHE A 347 29.59 21.76 11.27
CA PHE A 347 29.32 20.33 11.42
C PHE A 347 30.57 19.50 11.23
N ARG A 348 30.72 18.46 12.05
CA ARG A 348 31.76 17.44 11.88
C ARG A 348 31.20 16.05 12.12
N PRO A 349 31.78 14.99 11.53
CA PRO A 349 31.33 13.63 11.81
C PRO A 349 31.35 13.34 13.31
N ALA A 350 30.28 12.76 13.84
CA ALA A 350 30.31 12.15 15.14
C ALA A 350 31.30 10.99 15.09
N ALA A 351 32.14 10.83 16.12
CA ALA A 351 32.81 9.55 16.32
C ALA A 351 31.73 8.47 16.36
N ARG A 352 31.81 7.48 15.46
CA ARG A 352 30.97 6.28 15.55
C ARG A 352 31.22 5.71 16.95
N ARG A 353 30.17 5.64 17.77
CA ARG A 353 30.20 4.77 18.93
C ARG A 353 30.16 3.37 18.34
N ASP A 354 31.31 2.73 18.22
CA ASP A 354 31.37 1.33 17.88
C ASP A 354 30.59 0.60 18.96
N ALA A 355 29.40 0.10 18.62
CA ALA A 355 28.58 -0.71 19.51
C ALA A 355 29.30 -2.00 19.96
N HIS A 356 30.45 -2.31 19.34
CA HIS A 356 31.34 -3.42 19.68
C HIS A 356 32.41 -3.12 20.73
N ASN A 357 32.62 -1.86 21.13
CA ASN A 357 33.58 -1.48 22.16
C ASN A 357 32.93 -0.55 23.20
N ALA A 358 31.88 -1.02 23.86
CA ALA A 358 31.61 -0.53 25.21
C ALA A 358 32.65 -1.19 26.14
N PRO A 359 33.49 -0.43 26.86
CA PRO A 359 34.28 -1.03 27.93
C PRO A 359 33.28 -1.61 28.93
N ALA A 360 33.39 -2.91 29.20
CA ALA A 360 32.68 -3.54 30.30
C ALA A 360 32.99 -2.72 31.55
N GLY A 361 32.03 -1.89 31.97
CA GLY A 361 32.19 -1.02 33.12
C GLY A 361 32.41 -1.90 34.34
N SER A 362 33.66 -1.94 34.80
CA SER A 362 34.03 -2.43 36.13
C SER A 362 33.46 -1.49 37.18
N GLY A 363 32.15 -1.58 37.40
CA GLY A 363 31.47 -0.95 38.53
C GLY A 363 31.75 -1.77 39.78
N LYS A 364 32.80 -1.39 40.53
CA LYS A 364 32.96 -1.77 41.94
C LYS A 364 31.73 -1.26 42.72
N ALA A 365 30.74 -2.11 42.93
CA ALA A 365 29.71 -1.90 43.93
C ALA A 365 30.21 -2.42 45.28
N LYS A 366 30.71 -1.52 46.13
CA LYS A 366 30.83 -1.76 47.57
C LYS A 366 29.42 -1.77 48.19
N GLY A 367 29.15 -2.77 49.01
CA GLY A 367 28.06 -2.75 49.99
C GLY A 367 26.89 -3.68 49.68
N ARG A 368 27.00 -4.96 50.06
CA ARG A 368 25.82 -5.79 50.29
C ARG A 368 25.98 -6.58 51.59
N ALA A 369 25.10 -6.24 52.54
CA ALA A 369 24.87 -6.96 53.77
C ALA A 369 24.38 -8.38 53.49
N LYS A 370 24.74 -9.29 54.40
CA LYS A 370 24.44 -10.73 54.39
C LYS A 370 22.93 -11.01 54.23
N ALA A 371 22.58 -11.87 53.28
CA ALA A 371 21.34 -12.63 53.27
C ALA A 371 21.57 -14.01 52.62
N LYS A 372 20.93 -15.02 53.21
CA LYS A 372 21.17 -16.46 53.11
C LYS A 372 20.93 -17.06 51.72
N THR A 373 21.72 -18.08 51.39
CA THR A 373 21.62 -18.98 50.23
C THR A 373 20.40 -19.92 50.32
N PRO A 374 19.65 -20.13 49.22
CA PRO A 374 18.94 -21.38 48.98
C PRO A 374 19.61 -22.20 47.87
N ALA A 375 19.63 -23.52 48.06
CA ALA A 375 20.20 -24.54 47.19
C ALA A 375 19.43 -24.72 45.85
N PRO A 376 20.06 -25.30 44.80
CA PRO A 376 19.42 -25.51 43.50
C PRO A 376 18.36 -26.64 43.53
N PRO A 377 17.29 -26.57 42.70
CA PRO A 377 16.23 -27.57 42.66
C PRO A 377 16.68 -28.87 41.96
N ALA A 378 16.22 -30.00 42.51
CA ALA A 378 16.43 -31.34 42.01
C ALA A 378 15.68 -31.60 40.69
N GLY A 379 16.29 -32.41 39.81
CA GLY A 379 15.70 -32.86 38.54
C GLY A 379 14.45 -33.74 38.72
N PRO A 380 13.68 -33.96 37.63
CA PRO A 380 12.38 -34.61 37.69
C PRO A 380 12.48 -36.08 38.11
N LYS A 381 11.69 -36.47 39.11
CA LYS A 381 11.47 -37.88 39.51
C LYS A 381 10.55 -38.53 38.48
N VAL A 382 11.05 -39.57 37.81
CA VAL A 382 10.26 -40.43 36.90
C VAL A 382 9.58 -41.53 37.72
N ASP A 383 8.29 -41.74 37.50
CA ASP A 383 7.49 -42.80 38.12
C ASP A 383 7.98 -44.20 37.69
N PRO A 384 8.33 -45.10 38.63
CA PRO A 384 8.77 -46.48 38.35
C PRO A 384 7.76 -47.35 37.58
N HIS A 385 6.48 -46.95 37.52
CA HIS A 385 5.44 -47.70 36.82
C HIS A 385 4.97 -47.03 35.51
N SER A 386 5.67 -45.98 35.06
CA SER A 386 5.41 -45.37 33.75
C SER A 386 5.87 -46.29 32.61
N PRO A 387 5.07 -46.46 31.54
CA PRO A 387 5.47 -47.20 30.33
C PRO A 387 6.75 -46.69 29.66
N PHE A 388 7.18 -45.46 29.99
CA PHE A 388 8.34 -44.78 29.42
C PHE A 388 9.62 -44.89 30.29
N ALA A 389 9.58 -45.60 31.42
CA ALA A 389 10.74 -45.76 32.30
C ALA A 389 11.96 -46.41 31.62
N LYS A 390 11.73 -47.24 30.59
CA LYS A 390 12.79 -47.93 29.82
C LYS A 390 13.50 -47.08 28.76
N LEU A 391 13.10 -45.82 28.55
CA LEU A 391 13.75 -44.94 27.56
C LEU A 391 15.00 -44.22 28.10
N LYS A 392 15.26 -44.28 29.41
CA LYS A 392 16.42 -43.62 30.02
C LYS A 392 17.76 -44.29 29.70
N ASP A 393 17.72 -45.56 29.31
CA ASP A 393 18.91 -46.38 29.01
C ASP A 393 19.25 -46.41 27.50
N LEU A 394 18.51 -45.68 26.66
CA LEU A 394 18.78 -45.59 25.23
C LEU A 394 19.81 -44.49 24.94
N VAL A 395 21.07 -44.90 24.82
CA VAL A 395 22.11 -44.07 24.19
C VAL A 395 21.98 -44.27 22.67
N LEU A 396 21.47 -43.24 21.97
CA LEU A 396 21.53 -43.16 20.52
C LEU A 396 22.98 -42.85 20.14
N SER A 397 23.71 -43.87 19.70
CA SER A 397 25.03 -43.79 19.06
C SER A 397 24.96 -43.25 17.64
#